data_AF-A0A9E1DUW4-F1
#
_entry.id   AF-A0A9E1DUW4-F1
#
_cell.length_a   1.000
_cell.length_b   1.000
_cell.length_c   1.000
_cell.angle_alpha   90.00
_cell.angle_beta   90.00
_cell.angle_gamma   90.00
#
_symmetry.space_group_name_H-M   'P 1'
#
loop_
_entity.id
_entity.type
_entity.pdbx_description
1 polymer ?
#
loop_
_entity_poly.entity_id
_entity_poly.type
_entity_poly.pdbx_seq_one_letter_code
_entity_poly.pdbx_strand_id
1 'polypeptide(L)' 'METKDLKVPNISCGHCVMTIKNELSEIRGIKSVQGDENTKQVTVDYEAPADLDQIRDKLKEINYPAE' A
#
# COMPACT_ATOMS: atom_id res chain seq x y z
N MET A 1 -0.07 15.18 6.39
CA MET A 1 -0.04 13.75 6.76
C MET A 1 -1.46 13.24 6.67
N GLU A 2 -1.65 12.17 5.91
CA GLU A 2 -2.93 11.52 5.63
C GLU A 2 -2.76 10.03 5.84
N THR A 3 -3.82 9.38 6.31
CA THR A 3 -3.87 7.93 6.50
C THR A 3 -4.99 7.39 5.63
N LYS A 4 -4.70 6.37 4.81
CA LYS A 4 -5.68 5.77 3.91
C LYS A 4 -5.65 4.25 3.96
N ASP A 5 -6.82 3.68 4.19
CA ASP A 5 -7.05 2.24 4.06
C ASP A 5 -7.46 1.91 2.62
N LEU A 6 -6.73 0.96 2.04
CA LEU A 6 -6.90 0.47 0.69
C LEU A 6 -7.21 -1.02 0.73
N LYS A 7 -8.30 -1.44 0.07
CA LYS A 7 -8.65 -2.85 -0.04
C LYS A 7 -7.89 -3.47 -1.21
N VAL A 8 -7.11 -4.51 -0.93
CA VAL A 8 -6.20 -5.16 -1.89
C VAL A 8 -6.53 -6.67 -1.94
N PRO A 9 -7.49 -7.09 -2.77
CA PRO A 9 -8.03 -8.45 -2.75
C PRO A 9 -7.02 -9.56 -3.08
N ASN A 10 -5.94 -9.20 -3.77
CA ASN A 10 -4.86 -10.12 -4.17
C ASN A 10 -3.89 -10.48 -3.03
N ILE A 11 -3.98 -9.82 -1.86
CA ILE A 11 -3.21 -10.25 -0.68
C ILE A 11 -3.72 -11.62 -0.23
N SER A 12 -2.79 -12.58 -0.18
CA SER A 12 -3.10 -13.98 0.15
C SER A 12 -2.18 -14.58 1.21
N CYS A 13 -1.05 -13.94 1.52
CA CYS A 13 -0.14 -14.36 2.57
C CYS A 13 0.68 -13.18 3.14
N GLY A 14 1.28 -13.34 4.31
CA GLY A 14 2.17 -12.35 4.92
C GLY A 14 3.37 -11.92 4.04
N HIS A 15 3.83 -12.77 3.11
CA HIS A 15 4.87 -12.36 2.14
C HIS A 15 4.34 -11.35 1.10
N CYS A 16 3.06 -11.40 0.74
CA CYS A 16 2.44 -10.37 -0.10
C CYS A 16 2.43 -9.02 0.60
N VAL A 17 2.07 -9.00 1.89
CA VAL A 17 2.08 -7.79 2.72
C VAL A 17 3.48 -7.20 2.79
N MET A 18 4.50 -8.03 3.01
CA MET A 18 5.89 -7.57 3.05
C MET A 18 6.33 -6.94 1.72
N THR A 19 5.95 -7.55 0.59
CA THR A 19 6.27 -7.03 -0.75
C THR A 19 5.64 -5.64 -0.94
N ILE A 20 4.33 -5.51 -0.69
CA ILE A 20 3.62 -4.23 -0.78
C ILE A 20 4.26 -3.17 0.12
N LYS A 21 4.59 -3.55 1.36
CA LYS A 21 5.23 -2.64 2.32
C LYS A 21 6.56 -2.13 1.80
N ASN A 22 7.42 -3.00 1.27
CA ASN A 22 8.73 -2.60 0.74
C ASN A 22 8.57 -1.66 -0.45
N GLU A 23 7.78 -2.05 -1.44
CA GLU A 23 7.57 -1.30 -2.69
C GLU A 23 6.93 0.07 -2.45
N LEU A 24 5.95 0.17 -1.54
CA LEU A 24 5.35 1.44 -1.17
C LEU A 24 6.30 2.30 -0.32
N SER A 25 7.09 1.72 0.58
CA SER A 25 8.05 2.49 1.40
C SER A 25 9.13 3.19 0.58
N GLU A 26 9.35 2.80 -0.68
CA GLU A 26 10.27 3.49 -1.59
C GLU A 26 9.70 4.79 -2.17
N ILE A 27 8.38 5.01 -2.09
CA ILE A 27 7.75 6.24 -2.57
C ILE A 27 8.04 7.38 -1.58
N ARG A 28 8.63 8.47 -2.09
CA ARG A 28 8.92 9.67 -1.28
C ARG A 28 7.63 10.28 -0.73
N GLY A 29 7.55 10.40 0.59
CA GLY A 29 6.38 10.96 1.28
C GLY A 29 5.58 9.90 2.06
N ILE A 30 5.80 8.62 1.79
CA ILE A 30 5.29 7.53 2.64
C ILE A 30 6.00 7.56 3.99
N LYS A 31 5.23 7.44 5.07
CA LYS A 31 5.73 7.37 6.45
C LYS A 31 5.60 5.98 7.03
N SER A 32 4.50 5.31 6.73
CA SER A 32 4.22 3.98 7.24
C SER A 32 3.29 3.22 6.29
N VAL A 33 3.49 1.91 6.23
CA VAL A 33 2.64 0.99 5.49
C VAL A 33 2.40 -0.22 6.37
N GLN A 34 1.13 -0.51 6.60
CA GLN A 34 0.66 -1.68 7.34
C GLN A 34 -0.29 -2.45 6.42
N GLY A 35 -0.20 -3.77 6.42
CA GLY A 35 -1.11 -4.59 5.65
C GLY A 35 -1.59 -5.77 6.49
N ASP A 36 -2.83 -6.17 6.24
CA ASP A 36 -3.48 -7.29 6.90
C ASP A 36 -4.02 -8.25 5.84
N GLU A 37 -3.52 -9.47 5.86
CA GLU A 37 -3.89 -10.53 4.92
C GLU A 37 -5.28 -11.12 5.19
N ASN A 38 -5.77 -11.04 6.43
CA ASN A 38 -7.08 -11.56 6.81
C ASN A 38 -8.19 -10.64 6.31
N THR A 39 -8.00 -9.32 6.48
CA THR A 39 -8.96 -8.30 6.01
C THR A 39 -8.71 -7.89 4.56
N LYS A 40 -7.55 -8.24 4.01
CA LYS A 40 -7.08 -7.84 2.67
C LYS A 40 -7.03 -6.32 2.53
N GLN A 41 -6.52 -5.65 3.56
CA GLN A 41 -6.40 -4.19 3.62
C GLN A 41 -4.95 -3.77 3.78
N VAL A 42 -4.63 -2.61 3.22
CA VAL A 42 -3.34 -1.93 3.36
C VAL A 42 -3.62 -0.51 3.84
N THR A 43 -3.15 -0.18 5.03
CA THR A 43 -3.19 1.16 5.59
C THR A 43 -1.88 1.86 5.26
N VAL A 44 -1.97 3.01 4.60
CA VAL A 44 -0.82 3.81 4.19
C VAL A 44 -0.89 5.19 4.85
N ASP A 45 0.16 5.54 5.57
CA ASP A 45 0.39 6.89 6.08
C ASP A 45 1.33 7.62 5.13
N TYR A 46 0.88 8.74 4.55
CA TYR A 46 1.63 9.50 3.57
C TYR A 46 1.47 11.01 3.73
N GLU A 47 2.40 11.75 3.14
CA GLU A 47 2.34 13.21 3.01
C GLU A 47 3.01 13.62 1.70
N ALA A 48 2.74 14.86 1.26
CA ALA A 48 3.38 15.42 0.08
C ALA A 48 4.92 15.23 0.15
N PRO A 49 5.56 14.75 -0.94
CA PRO A 49 5.04 14.71 -2.30
C PRO A 49 4.25 13.44 -2.66
N ALA A 50 4.04 12.49 -1.75
CA ALA A 50 3.22 11.32 -2.01
C ALA A 50 1.73 11.68 -2.06
N ASP A 51 1.00 11.02 -2.96
CA ASP A 51 -0.44 11.12 -3.08
C ASP A 51 -1.08 9.74 -3.33
N LEU A 52 -2.41 9.69 -3.22
CA LEU A 52 -3.15 8.45 -3.31
C LEU A 52 -3.08 7.80 -4.70
N ASP A 53 -3.01 8.60 -5.76
CA ASP A 53 -2.88 8.12 -7.13
C ASP A 53 -1.55 7.39 -7.32
N GLN A 54 -0.44 7.97 -6.85
CA GLN A 54 0.88 7.32 -6.89
C GLN A 54 0.89 5.97 -6.14
N ILE A 55 0.24 5.91 -4.98
CA ILE A 55 0.13 4.67 -4.20
C ILE A 55 -0.66 3.62 -4.98
N ARG A 56 -1.81 3.99 -5.58
CA ARG A 56 -2.64 3.09 -6.38
C ARG A 56 -1.92 2.61 -7.64
N ASP A 57 -1.18 3.48 -8.31
CA ASP A 57 -0.40 3.13 -9.50
C ASP A 57 0.71 2.14 -9.16
N LYS A 58 1.48 2.40 -8.09
CA LYS A 58 2.52 1.48 -7.64
C LYS A 58 1.93 0.12 -7.27
N LEU A 59 0.83 0.10 -6.51
CA LEU A 59 0.08 -1.12 -6.17
C LEU A 59 -0.33 -1.91 -7.42
N LYS A 60 -0.79 -1.23 -8.46
CA LYS A 60 -1.15 -1.86 -9.74
C LYS A 60 0.08 -2.42 -10.47
N GLU A 61 1.19 -1.68 -10.50
CA GLU A 61 2.48 -2.11 -11.08
C GLU A 61 2.98 -3.42 -10.45
N ILE A 62 2.85 -3.57 -9.14
CA ILE A 62 3.28 -4.75 -8.38
C ILE A 62 2.21 -5.86 -8.31
N ASN A 63 1.16 -5.80 -9.14
CA ASN A 63 0.06 -6.78 -9.22
C ASN A 63 -0.85 -6.88 -7.97
N TYR A 64 -0.91 -5.81 -7.18
CA TYR A 64 -1.74 -5.66 -5.98
C TYR A 64 -2.71 -4.47 -6.10
N PRO A 65 -3.56 -4.39 -7.15
CA PRO A 65 -4.44 -3.24 -7.35
C PRO A 65 -5.37 -3.02 -6.16
N ALA A 66 -5.44 -1.77 -5.69
CA ALA A 66 -6.40 -1.34 -4.68
C ALA A 66 -7.77 -1.02 -5.31
N GLU A 67 -8.85 -1.39 -4.63
CA GLU A 67 -10.23 -1.03 -4.96
C GLU A 67 -10.51 0.48 -4.73
#